data_AF-A0A936MHS9-F1
#
_entry.id   AF-A0A936MHS9-F1
#
_cell.length_a   1.000
_cell.length_b   1.000
_cell.length_c   1.000
_cell.angle_alpha   90.00
_cell.angle_beta   90.00
_cell.angle_gamma   90.00
#
_symmetry.space_group_name_H-M   'P 1'
#
loop_
_entity.id
_entity.type
_entity.pdbx_description
1 polymer ?
#
loop_
_entity_poly.entity_id
_entity_poly.type
_entity_poly.pdbx_seq_one_letter_code
_entity_poly.pdbx_strand_id
1 'polypeptide(L)'
;MKQLATCLGVLVTMFWGAALSLGGCGDGGACALPPKCGEPAQSNACGCIDGQEFQLPDGFYTCKDGCLLGGGGGQGGTGGMGGSGGMAGSGGTGGSGGGSCMNVEVGQVCVRGEVQNNQEVLTAGGVVKFQVTPKGCFSSSCTVVHEASCTVMPSALGFALTGTFCLGSAGGGQGCTPDCSGGGFANCEASGVAAGMYTASVNGVMVSFEVPSSLPLGGVCAGSPF
;
A
#
# COMPACT_ATOMS: atom_id res chain seq x y z
N MET A 1 -55.93 7.99 12.37
CA MET A 1 -55.68 7.88 10.93
C MET A 1 -55.80 9.27 10.32
N LYS A 2 -54.68 9.95 10.06
CA LYS A 2 -54.62 11.25 9.39
C LYS A 2 -53.49 11.20 8.36
N GLN A 3 -53.88 11.26 7.09
CA GLN A 3 -53.00 11.43 5.94
C GLN A 3 -52.59 12.91 5.82
N LEU A 4 -51.35 13.15 5.41
CA LEU A 4 -50.79 14.38 4.82
C LEU A 4 -49.32 14.03 4.48
N ALA A 5 -48.67 14.48 3.44
CA ALA A 5 -49.00 14.91 2.08
C ALA A 5 -47.62 15.04 1.40
N THR A 6 -47.57 14.68 0.13
CA THR A 6 -46.42 14.69 -0.77
C THR A 6 -45.76 16.07 -0.88
N CYS A 7 -44.42 16.14 -0.88
CA CYS A 7 -43.67 17.26 -1.44
C CYS A 7 -42.68 16.73 -2.48
N LEU A 8 -43.09 16.86 -3.74
CA LEU A 8 -42.25 16.78 -4.93
C LEU A 8 -41.48 18.10 -5.04
N GLY A 9 -40.16 18.03 -5.14
CA GLY A 9 -39.30 19.16 -5.48
C GLY A 9 -38.32 18.76 -6.58
N VAL A 10 -38.75 18.93 -7.83
CA VAL A 10 -37.87 18.96 -9.01
C VAL A 10 -37.25 20.34 -9.08
N LEU A 11 -35.99 20.42 -9.55
CA LEU A 11 -35.43 21.41 -10.48
C LEU A 11 -34.00 21.83 -10.07
N VAL A 12 -32.98 21.19 -10.65
CA VAL A 12 -31.70 21.86 -10.90
C VAL A 12 -31.27 21.59 -12.34
N THR A 13 -30.91 22.70 -12.95
CA THR A 13 -30.68 23.05 -14.35
C THR A 13 -29.60 22.26 -15.08
N MET A 14 -29.92 21.98 -16.35
CA MET A 14 -28.99 21.63 -17.41
C MET A 14 -27.90 22.72 -17.56
N PHE A 15 -26.64 22.31 -17.58
CA PHE A 15 -25.55 23.08 -18.19
C PHE A 15 -25.02 22.32 -19.40
N TRP A 16 -25.11 22.96 -20.56
CA TRP A 16 -24.66 22.49 -21.86
C TRP A 16 -23.38 23.26 -22.20
N GLY A 17 -22.38 22.56 -22.74
CA GLY A 17 -21.40 23.15 -23.66
C GLY A 17 -20.03 23.52 -23.10
N ALA A 18 -19.06 22.61 -23.27
CA ALA A 18 -17.81 22.92 -23.97
C ALA A 18 -17.14 21.61 -24.42
N ALA A 19 -17.00 21.46 -25.74
CA ALA A 19 -16.17 20.48 -26.41
C ALA A 19 -14.68 20.91 -26.36
N LEU A 20 -13.80 20.00 -26.82
CA LEU A 20 -12.32 20.04 -26.94
C LEU A 20 -11.64 19.25 -25.81
N SER A 21 -10.80 18.23 -26.01
CA SER A 21 -9.98 17.87 -27.18
C SER A 21 -9.70 16.36 -27.13
N LEU A 22 -9.89 15.68 -28.27
CA LEU A 22 -9.37 14.34 -28.54
C LEU A 22 -7.85 14.47 -28.79
N GLY A 23 -7.05 14.23 -27.75
CA GLY A 23 -5.62 13.98 -27.90
C GLY A 23 -5.42 12.57 -28.43
N GLY A 24 -5.37 12.42 -29.76
CA GLY A 24 -4.98 11.18 -30.41
C GLY A 24 -3.53 10.83 -30.07
N CYS A 25 -3.30 9.66 -29.49
CA CYS A 25 -2.01 9.01 -29.56
C CYS A 25 -1.83 8.54 -31.01
N GLY A 26 -1.19 9.39 -31.81
CA GLY A 26 -0.88 9.13 -33.20
C GLY A 26 -0.04 7.87 -33.36
N ASP A 27 -0.27 7.21 -34.49
CA ASP A 27 0.40 6.03 -34.99
C ASP A 27 1.92 6.04 -34.78
N GLY A 28 2.47 4.86 -34.51
CA GLY A 28 3.87 4.61 -34.20
C GLY A 28 4.85 5.18 -35.24
N GLY A 29 5.23 6.43 -35.04
CA GLY A 29 6.37 7.04 -35.70
C GLY A 29 7.64 6.41 -35.17
N ALA A 30 8.32 5.62 -36.01
CA ALA A 30 9.68 5.18 -35.74
C ALA A 30 10.57 6.41 -35.48
N CYS A 31 11.27 6.41 -34.35
CA CYS A 31 12.17 7.49 -33.97
C CYS A 31 13.27 7.60 -35.05
N ALA A 32 13.32 8.72 -35.78
CA ALA A 32 14.24 8.90 -36.90
C ALA A 32 15.69 9.19 -36.48
N LEU A 33 15.93 9.44 -35.19
CA LEU A 33 17.25 9.81 -34.66
C LEU A 33 17.55 9.07 -33.34
N PRO A 34 18.80 8.66 -33.11
CA PRO A 34 19.21 8.06 -31.84
C PRO A 34 19.06 9.07 -30.69
N PRO A 35 18.61 8.64 -29.50
CA PRO A 35 18.42 9.54 -28.36
C PRO A 35 19.76 10.12 -27.89
N LYS A 36 19.76 11.42 -27.57
CA LYS A 36 20.89 12.09 -26.89
C LYS A 36 20.71 11.96 -25.39
N CYS A 37 21.71 11.36 -24.73
CA CYS A 37 21.75 11.23 -23.28
C CYS A 37 21.77 12.60 -22.57
N GLY A 38 20.91 12.77 -21.56
CA GLY A 38 20.94 13.91 -20.64
C GLY A 38 20.08 15.11 -21.00
N GLU A 39 19.29 15.06 -22.08
CA GLU A 39 18.32 16.11 -22.42
C GLU A 39 16.88 15.65 -22.10
N PRO A 40 16.02 16.54 -21.56
CA PRO A 40 14.62 16.21 -21.32
C PRO A 40 13.91 15.89 -22.64
N ALA A 41 12.96 14.94 -22.61
CA ALA A 41 12.19 14.54 -23.79
C ALA A 41 11.50 15.76 -24.41
N GLN A 42 11.96 16.17 -25.59
CA GLN A 42 11.27 17.16 -26.42
C GLN A 42 10.36 16.44 -27.42
N SER A 43 9.35 17.13 -27.96
CA SER A 43 8.24 16.57 -28.75
C SER A 43 8.63 15.65 -29.92
N ASN A 44 9.91 15.62 -30.31
CA ASN A 44 10.42 14.85 -31.43
C ASN A 44 11.56 13.88 -31.03
N ALA A 45 11.83 13.69 -29.73
CA ALA A 45 12.87 12.80 -29.21
C ALA A 45 12.28 11.77 -28.25
N CYS A 46 12.48 10.50 -28.56
CA CYS A 46 12.02 9.38 -27.76
C CYS A 46 12.89 9.27 -26.49
N GLY A 47 12.45 9.90 -25.40
CA GLY A 47 13.00 9.61 -24.07
C GLY A 47 12.65 8.17 -23.68
N CYS A 48 13.61 7.41 -23.18
CA CYS A 48 13.34 6.10 -22.62
C CYS A 48 13.15 6.22 -21.09
N ILE A 49 12.25 5.39 -20.54
CA ILE A 49 12.01 5.32 -19.11
C ILE A 49 12.95 4.27 -18.52
N ASP A 50 13.53 4.55 -17.35
CA ASP A 50 14.43 3.62 -16.66
C ASP A 50 13.81 2.24 -16.46
N GLY A 51 14.57 1.22 -16.81
CA GLY A 51 14.17 -0.19 -16.75
C GLY A 51 13.36 -0.66 -17.96
N GLN A 52 13.05 0.21 -18.93
CA GLN A 52 12.37 -0.22 -20.14
C GLN A 52 13.38 -0.93 -21.09
N GLU A 53 13.07 -2.17 -21.45
CA GLU A 53 13.82 -2.95 -22.44
C GLU A 53 13.28 -2.69 -23.86
N PHE A 54 14.20 -2.47 -24.79
CA PHE A 54 13.91 -2.29 -26.21
C PHE A 54 14.66 -3.35 -27.01
N GLN A 55 13.97 -3.97 -27.96
CA GLN A 55 14.57 -4.90 -28.90
C GLN A 55 14.77 -4.18 -30.24
N LEU A 56 16.02 -3.89 -30.56
CA LEU A 56 16.45 -3.33 -31.83
C LEU A 56 17.02 -4.46 -32.71
N PRO A 57 17.14 -4.27 -34.04
CA PRO A 57 17.59 -5.33 -34.96
C PRO A 57 18.97 -5.91 -34.64
N ASP A 58 19.78 -5.18 -33.88
CA ASP A 58 21.16 -5.48 -33.50
C ASP A 58 21.32 -5.97 -32.05
N GLY A 59 20.27 -5.98 -31.22
CA GLY A 59 20.34 -6.50 -29.87
C GLY A 59 19.26 -5.99 -28.91
N PHE A 60 19.40 -6.36 -27.64
CA PHE A 60 18.59 -5.85 -26.54
C PHE A 60 19.28 -4.69 -25.85
N TYR A 61 18.49 -3.67 -25.53
CA TYR A 61 18.94 -2.46 -24.88
C TYR A 61 18.07 -2.17 -23.67
N THR A 62 18.68 -1.89 -22.53
CA THR A 62 17.96 -1.47 -21.33
C THR A 62 18.24 0.01 -21.12
N CYS A 63 17.17 0.79 -20.92
CA CYS A 63 17.31 2.18 -20.53
C CYS A 63 17.67 2.26 -19.05
N LYS A 64 18.75 2.98 -18.73
CA LYS A 64 19.17 3.26 -17.35
C LYS A 64 19.66 4.70 -17.25
N ASP A 65 19.19 5.41 -16.24
CA ASP A 65 19.36 6.84 -16.03
C ASP A 65 19.04 7.68 -17.31
N GLY A 66 18.03 7.28 -18.08
CA GLY A 66 17.64 7.93 -19.34
C GLY A 66 18.56 7.68 -20.54
N CYS A 67 19.48 6.71 -20.44
CA CYS A 67 20.40 6.32 -21.50
C CYS A 67 20.20 4.87 -21.93
N LEU A 68 20.24 4.60 -23.24
CA LEU A 68 20.31 3.24 -23.78
C LEU A 68 21.71 2.68 -23.54
N LEU A 69 21.82 1.70 -22.65
CA LEU A 69 23.04 0.92 -22.49
C LEU A 69 23.01 -0.24 -23.48
N GLY A 70 23.95 -0.23 -24.43
CA GLY A 70 24.15 -1.34 -25.36
C GLY A 70 24.63 -2.58 -24.62
N GLY A 71 23.88 -3.67 -24.71
CA GLY A 71 24.22 -4.98 -24.17
C GLY A 71 25.38 -5.61 -24.94
N GLY A 72 26.60 -5.11 -24.74
CA GLY A 72 27.83 -5.76 -25.19
C GLY A 72 28.17 -6.94 -24.29
N GLY A 73 28.05 -8.17 -24.80
CA GLY A 73 28.44 -9.38 -24.09
C GLY A 73 29.92 -9.35 -23.69
N GLY A 74 30.19 -9.50 -22.39
CA GLY A 74 31.54 -9.55 -21.82
C GLY A 74 31.64 -10.65 -20.76
N GLN A 75 32.48 -11.65 -21.05
CA GLN A 75 32.85 -12.77 -20.20
C GLN A 75 33.85 -12.37 -19.09
N GLY A 76 33.76 -13.04 -17.94
CA GLY A 76 34.92 -13.58 -17.19
C GLY A 76 35.68 -12.65 -16.22
N GLY A 77 35.79 -13.09 -14.96
CA GLY A 77 36.74 -12.52 -13.99
C GLY A 77 36.56 -13.03 -12.57
N THR A 78 37.15 -14.18 -12.26
CA THR A 78 37.27 -14.80 -10.93
C THR A 78 38.46 -14.24 -10.13
N GLY A 79 38.32 -14.16 -8.80
CA GLY A 79 39.41 -13.98 -7.83
C GLY A 79 38.98 -13.09 -6.66
N GLY A 80 39.20 -13.38 -5.38
CA GLY A 80 39.91 -14.46 -4.68
C GLY A 80 40.25 -13.99 -3.26
N MET A 81 40.18 -14.91 -2.27
CA MET A 81 40.85 -14.92 -0.94
C MET A 81 40.46 -13.81 0.06
N GLY A 82 40.36 -13.99 1.38
CA GLY A 82 40.72 -15.03 2.33
C GLY A 82 40.90 -14.34 3.69
N GLY A 83 40.17 -14.75 4.74
CA GLY A 83 40.22 -14.06 6.03
C GLY A 83 39.58 -14.87 7.15
N SER A 84 40.41 -15.57 7.92
CA SER A 84 40.07 -16.35 9.11
C SER A 84 40.12 -15.49 10.38
N GLY A 85 39.04 -15.44 11.15
CA GLY A 85 39.02 -14.81 12.48
C GLY A 85 37.68 -15.05 13.18
N GLY A 86 37.67 -15.94 14.18
CA GLY A 86 36.46 -16.36 14.89
C GLY A 86 36.00 -15.39 15.98
N MET A 87 34.70 -15.45 16.27
CA MET A 87 34.09 -15.12 17.56
C MET A 87 32.89 -16.03 17.79
N ALA A 88 32.88 -16.75 18.91
CA ALA A 88 31.75 -17.54 19.37
C ALA A 88 30.68 -16.59 19.92
N GLY A 89 29.57 -16.46 19.20
CA GLY A 89 28.41 -15.64 19.55
C GLY A 89 27.17 -16.49 19.76
N SER A 90 26.44 -16.18 20.81
CA SER A 90 25.28 -16.87 21.39
C SER A 90 24.19 -17.27 20.41
N GLY A 91 23.53 -18.40 20.72
CA GLY A 91 22.56 -19.11 19.89
C GLY A 91 21.48 -18.26 19.25
N GLY A 92 21.51 -18.21 17.91
CA GLY A 92 20.41 -17.75 17.08
C GLY A 92 19.38 -18.86 16.91
N THR A 93 18.12 -18.56 17.24
CA THR A 93 16.96 -19.34 16.84
C THR A 93 16.95 -19.53 15.32
N GLY A 94 16.77 -20.78 14.89
CA GLY A 94 16.95 -21.22 13.50
C GLY A 94 16.25 -20.35 12.48
N GLY A 95 17.02 -19.85 11.52
CA GLY A 95 16.51 -19.20 10.32
C GLY A 95 15.77 -20.22 9.46
N SER A 96 14.43 -20.16 9.51
CA SER A 96 13.62 -20.59 8.38
C SER A 96 14.15 -19.88 7.14
N GLY A 97 14.34 -20.61 6.04
CA GLY A 97 14.78 -20.10 4.74
C GLY A 97 13.75 -19.13 4.13
N GLY A 98 13.58 -17.99 4.79
CA GLY A 98 12.63 -16.96 4.46
C GLY A 98 13.09 -16.25 3.20
N GLY A 99 12.23 -16.24 2.18
CA GLY A 99 12.30 -15.19 1.18
C GLY A 99 12.41 -13.84 1.87
N SER A 100 13.26 -12.96 1.35
CA SER A 100 13.49 -11.65 1.93
C SER A 100 12.16 -10.90 2.04
N CYS A 101 11.61 -10.81 3.25
CA CYS A 101 10.47 -9.94 3.51
C CYS A 101 10.95 -8.59 4.03
N MET A 102 10.22 -7.56 3.64
CA MET A 102 10.37 -6.20 4.11
C MET A 102 9.41 -5.99 5.27
N ASN A 103 9.92 -5.55 6.41
CA ASN A 103 9.09 -5.09 7.51
C ASN A 103 8.48 -3.73 7.16
N VAL A 104 7.16 -3.61 7.29
CA VAL A 104 6.41 -2.39 6.98
C VAL A 104 5.69 -1.91 8.23
N GLU A 105 5.81 -0.62 8.52
CA GLU A 105 5.14 0.02 9.66
C GLU A 105 3.63 0.16 9.41
N VAL A 106 2.86 0.27 10.48
CA VAL A 106 1.42 0.58 10.42
C VAL A 106 1.21 2.04 10.00
N GLY A 107 0.37 2.28 8.98
CA GLY A 107 0.01 3.62 8.49
C GLY A 107 -1.39 4.08 8.93
N GLN A 108 -2.30 3.13 9.17
CA GLN A 108 -3.68 3.42 9.55
C GLN A 108 -4.19 2.43 10.61
N VAL A 109 -5.02 2.94 11.52
CA VAL A 109 -5.79 2.15 12.49
C VAL A 109 -7.26 2.49 12.37
N CYS A 110 -8.13 1.49 12.42
CA CYS A 110 -9.58 1.64 12.47
C CYS A 110 -10.15 0.95 13.71
N VAL A 111 -11.02 1.65 14.43
CA VAL A 111 -11.82 1.09 15.53
C VAL A 111 -13.14 0.62 14.94
N ARG A 112 -13.47 -0.64 15.22
CA ARG A 112 -14.61 -1.35 14.65
C ARG A 112 -15.47 -1.98 15.72
N GLY A 113 -16.77 -1.99 15.47
CA GLY A 113 -17.78 -2.55 16.36
C GLY A 113 -18.46 -3.80 15.79
N GLU A 114 -19.51 -4.24 16.48
CA GLU A 114 -20.40 -5.28 15.94
C GLU A 114 -21.36 -4.66 14.92
N VAL A 115 -21.51 -5.30 13.75
CA VAL A 115 -22.41 -4.77 12.71
C VAL A 115 -23.87 -4.99 13.13
N GLN A 116 -24.60 -3.92 13.37
CA GLN A 116 -26.03 -3.92 13.69
C GLN A 116 -26.74 -2.84 12.87
N ASN A 117 -27.84 -3.18 12.20
CA ASN A 117 -28.66 -2.24 11.43
C ASN A 117 -27.87 -1.35 10.45
N ASN A 118 -26.91 -1.94 9.72
CA ASN A 118 -26.07 -1.23 8.75
C ASN A 118 -25.17 -0.13 9.38
N GLN A 119 -24.83 -0.29 10.66
CA GLN A 119 -23.86 0.50 11.41
C GLN A 119 -22.98 -0.45 12.23
N GLU A 120 -21.84 0.03 12.73
CA GLU A 120 -21.03 -0.71 13.70
C GLU A 120 -21.30 -0.15 15.10
N VAL A 121 -21.63 -1.00 16.07
CA VAL A 121 -22.02 -0.58 17.43
C VAL A 121 -20.97 -1.05 18.43
N LEU A 122 -20.51 -0.12 19.27
CA LEU A 122 -19.71 -0.40 20.45
C LEU A 122 -20.63 -0.45 21.67
N THR A 123 -20.59 -1.54 22.43
CA THR A 123 -21.40 -1.73 23.64
C THR A 123 -20.52 -1.76 24.89
N ALA A 124 -21.01 -1.22 26.00
CA ALA A 124 -20.32 -1.32 27.28
C ALA A 124 -20.25 -2.79 27.74
N GLY A 125 -19.05 -3.23 28.13
CA GLY A 125 -18.72 -4.63 28.40
C GLY A 125 -18.51 -5.48 27.13
N GLY A 126 -18.70 -4.89 25.95
CA GLY A 126 -18.59 -5.58 24.66
C GLY A 126 -17.16 -5.78 24.17
N VAL A 127 -17.05 -6.24 22.93
CA VAL A 127 -15.78 -6.39 22.21
C VAL A 127 -15.57 -5.20 21.30
N VAL A 128 -14.40 -4.59 21.39
CA VAL A 128 -13.91 -3.57 20.44
C VAL A 128 -12.89 -4.23 19.53
N LYS A 129 -13.09 -4.10 18.21
CA LYS A 129 -12.17 -4.64 17.20
C LYS A 129 -11.28 -3.53 16.68
N PHE A 130 -10.01 -3.82 16.50
CA PHE A 130 -9.04 -2.91 15.89
C PHE A 130 -8.54 -3.55 14.61
N GLN A 131 -8.57 -2.79 13.52
CA GLN A 131 -7.98 -3.15 12.24
C GLN A 131 -6.81 -2.23 11.96
N VAL A 132 -5.63 -2.79 11.71
CA VAL A 132 -4.43 -2.03 11.35
C VAL A 132 -4.03 -2.35 9.91
N THR A 133 -3.58 -1.32 9.19
CA THR A 133 -3.19 -1.41 7.77
C THR A 133 -1.75 -0.92 7.62
N PRO A 134 -0.88 -1.61 6.87
CA PRO A 134 0.50 -1.19 6.66
C PRO A 134 0.55 0.14 5.88
N LYS A 135 1.64 0.88 6.06
CA LYS A 135 1.93 2.12 5.35
C LYS A 135 2.56 1.83 3.98
N GLY A 136 1.99 2.37 2.92
CA GLY A 136 2.42 2.24 1.54
C GLY A 136 1.33 1.67 0.62
N CYS A 137 1.44 1.96 -0.67
CA CYS A 137 0.60 1.34 -1.70
C CYS A 137 1.30 0.08 -2.22
N PHE A 138 0.79 -1.09 -1.83
CA PHE A 138 1.31 -2.39 -2.25
C PHE A 138 0.37 -3.03 -3.26
N SER A 139 0.89 -3.49 -4.39
CA SER A 139 0.09 -4.16 -5.41
C SER A 139 -0.25 -5.60 -5.01
N SER A 140 -1.51 -6.01 -5.06
CA SER A 140 -1.90 -7.42 -4.80
C SER A 140 -1.31 -8.40 -5.81
N SER A 141 -0.97 -7.94 -7.02
CA SER A 141 -0.36 -8.78 -8.06
C SER A 141 1.14 -9.04 -7.86
N CYS A 142 1.82 -8.23 -7.03
CA CYS A 142 3.28 -8.30 -6.84
C CYS A 142 3.73 -8.40 -5.40
N THR A 143 2.79 -8.33 -4.44
CA THR A 143 3.09 -8.35 -3.01
C THR A 143 2.58 -9.65 -2.41
N VAL A 144 3.43 -10.31 -1.63
CA VAL A 144 3.08 -11.50 -0.85
C VAL A 144 3.12 -11.12 0.62
N VAL A 145 2.01 -11.27 1.34
CA VAL A 145 1.98 -11.07 2.79
C VAL A 145 2.53 -12.33 3.47
N HIS A 146 3.73 -12.25 4.03
CA HIS A 146 4.32 -13.33 4.82
C HIS A 146 3.85 -13.30 6.28
N GLU A 147 3.68 -12.09 6.83
CA GLU A 147 3.10 -11.88 8.17
C GLU A 147 2.21 -10.65 8.17
N ALA A 148 1.07 -10.77 8.85
CA ALA A 148 0.19 -9.67 9.22
C ALA A 148 -0.40 -10.00 10.59
N SER A 149 0.13 -9.39 11.65
CA SER A 149 -0.31 -9.64 13.02
C SER A 149 -0.66 -8.32 13.72
N CYS A 150 -1.66 -8.36 14.60
CA CYS A 150 -2.00 -7.26 15.49
C CYS A 150 -2.10 -7.77 16.93
N THR A 151 -1.61 -6.99 17.87
CA THR A 151 -1.79 -7.20 19.32
C THR A 151 -2.33 -5.93 19.96
N VAL A 152 -3.13 -6.11 21.01
CA VAL A 152 -3.71 -5.03 21.80
C VAL A 152 -3.29 -5.17 23.26
N MET A 153 -2.81 -4.07 23.84
CA MET A 153 -2.41 -3.97 25.23
C MET A 153 -3.25 -2.86 25.90
N PRO A 154 -4.03 -3.18 26.94
CA PRO A 154 -4.75 -2.17 27.71
C PRO A 154 -3.79 -1.15 28.35
N SER A 155 -4.20 0.10 28.42
CA SER A 155 -3.48 1.19 29.10
C SER A 155 -4.44 2.00 29.97
N ALA A 156 -3.93 2.89 30.83
CA ALA A 156 -4.76 3.63 31.78
C ALA A 156 -5.87 4.48 31.13
N LEU A 157 -5.69 4.92 29.87
CA LEU A 157 -6.61 5.81 29.16
C LEU A 157 -7.09 5.25 27.81
N GLY A 158 -6.82 3.97 27.52
CA GLY A 158 -7.04 3.45 26.17
C GLY A 158 -6.31 2.16 25.84
N PHE A 159 -5.91 2.02 24.58
CA PHE A 159 -5.31 0.80 24.04
C PHE A 159 -4.00 1.13 23.30
N ALA A 160 -2.91 0.48 23.68
CA ALA A 160 -1.68 0.47 22.91
C ALA A 160 -1.73 -0.74 21.96
N LEU A 161 -1.63 -0.49 20.66
CA LEU A 161 -1.65 -1.52 19.63
C LEU A 161 -0.24 -1.71 19.08
N THR A 162 0.08 -2.92 18.65
CA THR A 162 1.29 -3.22 17.89
C THR A 162 0.90 -4.06 16.69
N GLY A 163 1.35 -3.65 15.50
CA GLY A 163 1.13 -4.37 14.25
C GLY A 163 2.46 -4.72 13.59
N THR A 164 2.58 -5.96 13.11
CA THR A 164 3.75 -6.43 12.35
C THR A 164 3.29 -6.87 10.97
N PHE A 165 3.91 -6.29 9.94
CA PHE A 165 3.70 -6.64 8.54
C PHE A 165 5.04 -6.99 7.90
N CYS A 166 5.15 -8.20 7.35
CA CYS A 166 6.32 -8.72 6.65
C CYS A 166 5.85 -9.03 5.23
N LEU A 167 6.24 -8.17 4.28
CA LEU A 167 5.80 -8.21 2.89
C LEU A 167 6.95 -8.63 1.97
N GLY A 168 6.71 -9.61 1.11
CA GLY A 168 7.65 -10.07 0.08
C GLY A 168 7.20 -9.62 -1.31
N SER A 169 8.08 -9.80 -2.30
CA SER A 169 7.75 -9.64 -3.72
C SER A 169 7.43 -11.00 -4.35
N ALA A 170 6.37 -11.08 -5.16
CA ALA A 170 5.97 -12.31 -5.87
C ALA A 170 6.91 -12.69 -7.05
N GLY A 171 7.95 -11.90 -7.33
CA GLY A 171 8.84 -12.09 -8.48
C GLY A 171 8.35 -11.27 -9.69
N GLY A 172 9.10 -10.22 -10.03
CA GLY A 172 8.77 -9.27 -11.08
C GLY A 172 9.17 -9.77 -12.46
N GLY A 173 8.18 -10.01 -13.32
CA GLY A 173 8.36 -10.10 -14.77
C GLY A 173 7.26 -9.40 -15.56
N GLN A 174 6.13 -9.09 -14.92
CA GLN A 174 4.95 -8.51 -15.56
C GLN A 174 4.46 -7.38 -14.65
N GLY A 175 4.24 -6.19 -15.22
CA GLY A 175 3.92 -4.97 -14.48
C GLY A 175 2.84 -5.16 -13.43
N CYS A 176 3.06 -4.58 -12.24
CA CYS A 176 2.14 -4.70 -11.11
C CYS A 176 0.90 -3.83 -11.31
N THR A 177 -0.29 -4.35 -11.00
CA THR A 177 -1.53 -3.56 -10.98
C THR A 177 -1.53 -2.60 -9.78
N PRO A 178 -1.69 -1.27 -9.96
CA PRO A 178 -1.67 -0.32 -8.85
C PRO A 178 -3.01 -0.29 -8.10
N ASP A 179 -3.31 -1.33 -7.34
CA ASP A 179 -4.56 -1.49 -6.59
C ASP A 179 -4.44 -1.18 -5.09
N CYS A 180 -3.22 -0.97 -4.60
CA CYS A 180 -2.89 -0.62 -3.21
C CYS A 180 -3.48 -1.54 -2.13
N SER A 181 -3.88 -2.77 -2.49
CA SER A 181 -4.55 -3.72 -1.59
C SER A 181 -3.67 -4.90 -1.18
N GLY A 182 -2.47 -5.02 -1.77
CA GLY A 182 -1.56 -6.14 -1.59
C GLY A 182 -0.89 -6.25 -0.22
N GLY A 183 -0.95 -5.19 0.60
CA GLY A 183 -0.41 -5.20 1.97
C GLY A 183 -1.34 -5.89 2.98
N GLY A 184 -2.62 -6.09 2.63
CA GLY A 184 -3.62 -6.64 3.53
C GLY A 184 -3.91 -5.77 4.76
N PHE A 185 -4.39 -6.40 5.83
CA PHE A 185 -4.63 -5.79 7.13
C PHE A 185 -4.53 -6.86 8.22
N ALA A 186 -4.35 -6.44 9.48
CA ALA A 186 -4.37 -7.32 10.64
C ALA A 186 -5.44 -6.86 11.64
N ASN A 187 -6.08 -7.82 12.32
CA ASN A 187 -7.14 -7.56 13.30
C ASN A 187 -6.72 -8.02 14.68
N CYS A 188 -7.13 -7.28 15.70
CA CYS A 188 -6.97 -7.59 17.12
C CYS A 188 -8.21 -7.10 17.88
N GLU A 189 -8.53 -7.67 19.03
CA GLU A 189 -9.78 -7.39 19.73
C GLU A 189 -9.54 -7.21 21.24
N ALA A 190 -10.24 -6.26 21.85
CA ALA A 190 -10.30 -6.08 23.29
C ALA A 190 -11.72 -6.36 23.79
N SER A 191 -11.86 -7.24 24.78
CA SER A 191 -13.15 -7.61 25.36
C SER A 191 -13.36 -6.94 26.73
N GLY A 192 -14.63 -6.83 27.15
CA GLY A 192 -14.98 -6.29 28.47
C GLY A 192 -14.72 -4.79 28.60
N VAL A 193 -14.78 -4.03 27.49
CA VAL A 193 -14.48 -2.59 27.49
C VAL A 193 -15.60 -1.83 28.18
N ALA A 194 -15.30 -1.20 29.31
CA ALA A 194 -16.28 -0.44 30.07
C ALA A 194 -16.80 0.78 29.29
N ALA A 195 -17.85 1.43 29.80
CA ALA A 195 -18.30 2.69 29.22
C ALA A 195 -17.28 3.80 29.51
N GLY A 196 -16.97 4.62 28.50
CA GLY A 196 -16.03 5.73 28.64
C GLY A 196 -15.44 6.21 27.31
N MET A 197 -14.57 7.21 27.42
CA MET A 197 -13.75 7.72 26.32
C MET A 197 -12.41 7.01 26.31
N TYR A 198 -12.00 6.51 25.14
CA TYR A 198 -10.76 5.78 24.96
C TYR A 198 -9.96 6.34 23.78
N THR A 199 -8.64 6.15 23.83
CA THR A 199 -7.74 6.39 22.70
C THR A 199 -6.99 5.10 22.37
N ALA A 200 -7.08 4.63 21.13
CA ALA A 200 -6.19 3.59 20.63
C ALA A 200 -5.00 4.23 19.90
N SER A 201 -3.81 3.69 20.10
CA SER A 201 -2.58 4.23 19.50
C SER A 201 -1.67 3.15 18.92
N VAL A 202 -1.08 3.42 17.75
CA VAL A 202 -0.09 2.57 17.08
C VAL A 202 0.91 3.45 16.34
N ASN A 203 2.22 3.29 16.59
CA ASN A 203 3.29 4.05 15.92
C ASN A 203 3.04 5.57 15.81
N GLY A 204 2.44 6.18 16.85
CA GLY A 204 2.10 7.62 16.87
C GLY A 204 0.78 7.99 16.20
N VAL A 205 0.12 7.08 15.48
CA VAL A 205 -1.26 7.25 15.00
C VAL A 205 -2.21 7.03 16.17
N MET A 206 -3.12 7.97 16.41
CA MET A 206 -4.09 7.91 17.50
C MET A 206 -5.52 8.04 16.98
N VAL A 207 -6.42 7.21 17.50
CA VAL A 207 -7.86 7.25 17.21
C VAL A 207 -8.63 7.28 18.53
N SER A 208 -9.48 8.29 18.70
CA SER A 208 -10.34 8.43 19.87
C SER A 208 -11.75 7.91 19.56
N PHE A 209 -12.36 7.22 20.52
CA PHE A 209 -13.71 6.66 20.39
C PHE A 209 -14.39 6.57 21.76
N GLU A 210 -15.71 6.47 21.74
CA GLU A 210 -16.55 6.37 22.94
C GLU A 210 -17.20 4.97 23.01
N VAL A 211 -17.37 4.44 24.22
CA VAL A 211 -18.16 3.23 24.47
C VAL A 211 -19.24 3.58 25.50
N PRO A 212 -20.53 3.28 25.24
CA PRO A 212 -21.08 2.79 23.99
C PRO A 212 -21.16 3.88 22.91
N SER A 213 -21.15 3.51 21.63
CA SER A 213 -21.37 4.43 20.51
C SER A 213 -21.82 3.70 19.25
N SER A 214 -22.32 4.44 18.26
CA SER A 214 -22.54 3.96 16.89
C SER A 214 -21.50 4.58 15.95
N LEU A 215 -20.86 3.73 15.17
CA LEU A 215 -19.85 4.05 14.17
C LEU A 215 -20.44 3.80 12.77
N PRO A 216 -19.97 4.52 11.74
CA PRO A 216 -20.29 4.18 10.36
C PRO A 216 -19.75 2.79 9.99
N LEU A 217 -20.26 2.20 8.91
CA LEU A 217 -19.70 0.96 8.38
C LEU A 217 -18.23 1.15 8.01
N GLY A 218 -17.38 0.20 8.43
CA GLY A 218 -15.93 0.32 8.32
C GLY A 218 -15.28 0.95 9.54
N GLY A 219 -16.08 1.44 10.50
CA GLY A 219 -15.59 1.98 11.76
C GLY A 219 -15.06 3.42 11.66
N VAL A 220 -14.31 3.84 12.66
CA VAL A 220 -13.63 5.14 12.69
C VAL A 220 -12.14 4.93 12.54
N CYS A 221 -11.53 5.53 11.53
CA CYS A 221 -10.12 5.36 11.21
C CYS A 221 -9.29 6.62 11.47
N ALA A 222 -8.02 6.44 11.82
CA ALA A 222 -7.02 7.49 11.88
C ALA A 222 -5.73 7.05 11.17
N GLY A 223 -4.98 8.02 10.66
CA GLY A 223 -3.78 7.79 9.84
C GLY A 223 -4.08 7.68 8.35
N SER A 224 -3.02 7.51 7.56
CA SER A 224 -3.09 7.29 6.12
C SER A 224 -2.34 6.01 5.78
N PRO A 225 -2.98 5.06 5.08
CA PRO A 225 -2.28 3.89 4.58
C PRO A 225 -1.31 4.26 3.45
N PHE A 226 -1.32 5.49 2.92
CA PHE A 226 -0.48 5.96 1.80
C PHE A 226 0.29 7.23 2.15
#